data_AF-A0A8B6Y4A7-F1
#
_entry.id   AF-A0A8B6Y4A7-F1
#
_cell.length_a   1.000
_cell.length_b   1.000
_cell.length_c   1.000
_cell.angle_alpha   90.00
_cell.angle_beta   90.00
_cell.angle_gamma   90.00
#
_symmetry.space_group_name_H-M   'P 1'
#
loop_
_entity.id
_entity.type
_entity.pdbx_description
1 polymer ?
#
loop_
_entity_poly.entity_id
_entity_poly.type
_entity_poly.pdbx_seq_one_letter_code
_entity_poly.pdbx_strand_id
1 'polypeptide(L)'
;FGGFGTVSGKIDVEIKINHEGEVNRARYMPQNPCVIATKTPTSDVLIFDYTKHPSKPDPSTGCTPELRLKGHSKEGYGLSWNPNLSGHLLSASDDHTICLWDLNNAAKEAKMLDASRIFNGHSDVVEDVSWHLLHESLFGSVADDHKLM
;
A
#
# COMPACT_ATOMS: atom_id res chain seq x y z
N PHE A 1 3.19 10.73 -52.05
CA PHE A 1 3.78 9.72 -51.16
C PHE A 1 3.50 10.15 -49.72
N GLY A 2 2.50 9.55 -49.08
CA GLY A 2 2.15 9.81 -47.67
C GLY A 2 2.70 8.71 -46.79
N GLY A 3 3.61 9.05 -45.88
CA GLY A 3 4.21 8.11 -44.94
C GLY A 3 3.35 7.97 -43.69
N PHE A 4 2.93 6.74 -43.38
CA PHE A 4 2.37 6.40 -42.08
C PHE A 4 3.53 6.28 -41.09
N GLY A 5 3.77 7.33 -40.30
CA GLY A 5 4.67 7.26 -39.16
C GLY A 5 4.04 6.44 -38.05
N THR A 6 4.62 5.29 -37.72
CA THR A 6 4.30 4.54 -36.51
C THR A 6 4.67 5.40 -35.29
N VAL A 7 3.68 5.79 -34.49
CA VAL A 7 3.93 6.41 -33.18
C VAL A 7 4.58 5.34 -32.29
N SER A 8 5.89 5.45 -32.04
CA SER A 8 6.57 4.60 -31.05
C SER A 8 6.41 5.21 -29.67
N GLY A 9 5.69 4.54 -28.76
CA GLY A 9 5.66 4.91 -27.36
C GLY A 9 7.02 4.68 -26.70
N LYS A 10 7.51 5.65 -25.93
CA LYS A 10 8.73 5.53 -25.10
C LYS A 10 8.33 5.32 -23.65
N ILE A 11 9.03 4.41 -22.97
CA ILE A 11 8.87 4.16 -21.53
C ILE A 11 10.20 4.52 -20.87
N ASP A 12 10.17 5.40 -19.88
CA ASP A 12 11.32 5.80 -19.08
C ASP A 12 10.98 5.66 -17.58
N VAL A 13 12.00 5.36 -16.77
CA VAL A 13 11.86 5.37 -15.31
C VAL A 13 12.19 6.77 -14.79
N GLU A 14 11.20 7.48 -14.27
CA GLU A 14 11.39 8.83 -13.75
C GLU A 14 11.92 8.86 -12.32
N ILE A 15 11.43 7.97 -11.47
CA ILE A 15 11.75 7.92 -10.03
C ILE A 15 12.05 6.48 -9.63
N LYS A 16 13.13 6.30 -8.86
CA LYS A 16 13.41 5.07 -8.11
C LYS A 16 13.52 5.42 -6.63
N ILE A 17 12.99 4.57 -5.77
CA ILE A 17 13.11 4.69 -4.31
C ILE A 17 13.63 3.35 -3.80
N ASN A 18 14.62 3.38 -2.91
CA ASN A 18 15.12 2.15 -2.28
C ASN A 18 14.02 1.57 -1.39
N HIS A 19 13.75 0.29 -1.55
CA HIS A 19 12.71 -0.46 -0.84
C HIS A 19 13.33 -1.67 -0.14
N GLU A 20 12.75 -2.09 0.99
CA GLU A 20 13.17 -3.29 1.70
C GLU A 20 12.48 -4.53 1.11
N GLY A 21 13.26 -5.41 0.49
CA GLY A 21 12.71 -6.56 -0.23
C GLY A 21 11.90 -6.17 -1.47
N GLU A 22 11.25 -7.16 -2.10
CA GLU A 22 10.38 -6.89 -3.24
C GLU A 22 9.11 -6.10 -2.84
N VAL A 23 8.43 -5.56 -3.85
CA VAL A 23 7.17 -4.84 -3.66
C VAL A 23 6.03 -5.77 -4.07
N ASN A 24 5.37 -6.39 -3.10
CA ASN A 24 4.26 -7.31 -3.35
C ASN A 24 3.07 -6.58 -3.99
N ARG A 25 2.82 -5.34 -3.55
CA ARG A 25 1.81 -4.44 -4.11
C ARG A 25 2.14 -2.99 -3.79
N ALA A 26 1.89 -2.08 -4.73
CA ALA A 26 1.96 -0.63 -4.52
C ALA A 26 0.65 0.05 -4.95
N ARG A 27 0.14 0.99 -4.15
CA ARG A 27 -1.09 1.75 -4.45
C ARG A 27 -0.96 3.21 -4.01
N TYR A 28 -1.32 4.14 -4.88
CA TYR A 28 -1.37 5.56 -4.54
C TYR A 28 -2.65 5.89 -3.74
N MET A 29 -2.57 6.89 -2.86
CA MET A 29 -3.73 7.41 -2.14
C MET A 29 -4.56 8.32 -3.07
N PRO A 30 -5.86 8.03 -3.31
CA PRO A 30 -6.66 8.79 -4.27
C PRO A 30 -6.72 10.31 -4.03
N GLN A 31 -6.71 10.73 -2.77
CA GLN A 31 -6.81 12.14 -2.39
C GLN A 31 -5.46 12.88 -2.46
N ASN A 32 -4.34 12.15 -2.46
CA ASN A 32 -3.01 12.69 -2.70
C ASN A 32 -2.12 11.65 -3.42
N PRO A 33 -2.08 11.66 -4.76
CA PRO A 33 -1.36 10.67 -5.56
C PRO A 33 0.16 10.63 -5.34
N CYS A 34 0.74 11.63 -4.66
CA CYS A 34 2.14 11.59 -4.25
C CYS A 34 2.44 10.50 -3.22
N VAL A 35 1.44 10.15 -2.43
CA VAL A 35 1.54 9.16 -1.35
C VAL A 35 1.25 7.76 -1.89
N ILE A 36 2.17 6.83 -1.67
CA ILE A 36 2.11 5.45 -2.13
C ILE A 36 2.28 4.52 -0.91
N ALA A 37 1.35 3.60 -0.72
CA ALA A 37 1.53 2.48 0.21
C ALA A 37 2.12 1.28 -0.52
N THR A 38 3.00 0.54 0.14
CA THR A 38 3.57 -0.72 -0.36
C THR A 38 3.46 -1.85 0.65
N LYS A 39 3.21 -3.07 0.14
CA LYS A 39 3.37 -4.32 0.89
C LYS A 39 4.80 -4.84 0.71
N THR A 40 5.39 -5.29 1.81
CA THR A 40 6.74 -5.86 1.87
C THR A 40 6.67 -7.38 2.07
N PRO A 41 7.78 -8.12 1.89
CA PRO A 41 7.89 -9.54 2.28
C PRO A 41 7.97 -9.75 3.80
N THR A 42 7.70 -8.70 4.58
CA THR A 42 7.69 -8.73 6.05
C THR A 42 6.31 -8.32 6.55
N SER A 43 6.13 -8.23 7.86
CA SER A 43 4.88 -7.77 8.48
C SER A 43 4.51 -6.32 8.16
N ASP A 44 5.46 -5.52 7.70
CA ASP A 44 5.28 -4.07 7.62
C ASP A 44 4.63 -3.63 6.31
N VAL A 45 3.75 -2.64 6.40
CA VAL A 45 3.27 -1.86 5.25
C VAL A 45 3.99 -0.51 5.29
N LEU A 46 4.55 -0.08 4.17
CA LEU A 46 5.33 1.16 4.12
C LEU A 46 4.57 2.24 3.38
N ILE A 47 4.73 3.49 3.81
CA ILE A 47 4.22 4.67 3.15
C ILE A 47 5.38 5.49 2.61
N PHE A 48 5.29 5.86 1.34
CA PHE A 48 6.22 6.72 0.64
C PHE A 48 5.51 7.97 0.12
N ASP A 49 6.17 9.12 0.18
CA ASP A 49 5.83 10.31 -0.58
C ASP A 49 6.94 10.52 -1.61
N TYR A 50 6.69 10.13 -2.86
CA TYR A 50 7.76 10.08 -3.85
C TYR A 50 8.39 11.45 -4.14
N THR A 51 7.72 12.55 -3.76
CA THR A 51 8.25 13.93 -3.93
C THR A 51 9.34 14.27 -2.92
N LYS A 52 9.46 13.52 -1.83
CA LYS A 52 10.47 13.68 -0.77
C LYS A 52 11.72 12.83 -0.99
N HIS A 53 11.75 12.05 -2.07
CA HIS A 53 12.87 11.21 -2.44
C HIS A 53 13.59 11.74 -3.69
N PRO A 54 14.92 11.55 -3.79
CA PRO A 54 15.62 11.82 -5.04
C PRO A 54 15.14 10.85 -6.14
N SER A 55 15.02 11.35 -7.38
CA SER A 55 14.64 10.51 -8.53
C SER A 55 15.62 9.37 -8.81
N LYS A 56 16.88 9.55 -8.43
CA LYS A 56 17.96 8.57 -8.50
C LYS A 56 18.52 8.35 -7.09
N PRO A 57 18.16 7.24 -6.42
CA PRO A 57 18.57 6.98 -5.06
C PRO A 57 20.03 6.51 -5.02
N ASP A 58 20.73 6.84 -3.94
CA ASP A 58 22.03 6.28 -3.65
C ASP A 58 21.83 4.83 -3.16
N PRO A 59 22.43 3.80 -3.79
CA PRO A 59 22.30 2.41 -3.35
C PRO A 59 22.76 2.14 -1.91
N SER A 60 23.60 3.01 -1.33
CA SER A 60 24.07 2.91 0.05
C SER A 60 23.06 3.45 1.07
N THR A 61 22.12 4.29 0.63
CA THR A 61 21.03 4.78 1.48
C THR A 61 20.01 3.66 1.63
N GLY A 62 19.71 3.21 2.84
CA GLY A 62 18.72 2.16 3.07
C GLY A 62 17.30 2.56 2.65
N CYS A 63 16.31 1.70 2.95
CA CYS A 63 14.89 2.02 2.79
C CYS A 63 14.47 3.07 3.83
N THR A 64 13.97 4.24 3.39
CA THR A 64 13.59 5.36 4.26
C THR A 64 12.14 5.80 4.04
N PRO A 65 11.14 4.99 4.42
CA PRO A 65 9.72 5.35 4.27
C PRO A 65 9.34 6.51 5.20
N GLU A 66 8.33 7.30 4.81
CA GLU A 66 7.72 8.31 5.67
C GLU A 66 7.06 7.67 6.90
N LEU A 67 6.35 6.55 6.70
CA LEU A 67 5.72 5.80 7.78
C LEU A 67 5.89 4.29 7.58
N ARG A 68 6.07 3.60 8.69
CA ARG A 68 6.04 2.15 8.81
C ARG A 68 4.81 1.75 9.61
N LEU A 69 3.85 1.14 8.93
CA LEU A 69 2.59 0.72 9.52
C LEU A 69 2.76 -0.67 10.14
N LYS A 70 2.45 -0.77 11.43
CA LYS A 70 2.58 -1.98 12.25
C LYS A 70 1.19 -2.56 12.54
N GLY A 71 1.10 -3.88 12.66
CA GLY A 71 -0.14 -4.57 13.01
C GLY A 71 -0.17 -6.03 12.59
N HIS A 72 0.33 -6.32 11.38
CA HIS A 72 0.48 -7.69 10.92
C HIS A 72 1.67 -8.40 11.58
N SER A 73 1.70 -9.72 11.45
CA SER A 73 2.79 -10.60 11.88
C SER A 73 3.44 -11.37 10.73
N LYS A 74 2.86 -11.32 9.53
CA LYS A 74 3.40 -11.89 8.29
C LYS A 74 3.21 -10.94 7.12
N GLU A 75 3.77 -11.28 5.97
CA GLU A 75 3.57 -10.55 4.73
C GLU A 75 2.12 -10.65 4.21
N GLY A 76 1.88 -10.05 3.04
CA GLY A 76 0.62 -10.22 2.31
C GLY A 76 0.56 -9.38 1.05
N TYR A 77 -0.58 -9.45 0.37
CA TYR A 77 -0.75 -8.81 -0.95
C TYR A 77 -1.88 -7.77 -0.97
N GLY A 78 -3.00 -8.03 -0.32
CA GLY A 78 -4.16 -7.13 -0.29
C GLY A 78 -3.80 -5.72 0.25
N LEU A 79 -4.20 -4.69 -0.49
CA LEU A 79 -3.90 -3.29 -0.18
C LEU A 79 -4.91 -2.35 -0.85
N SER A 80 -5.65 -1.58 -0.05
CA SER A 80 -6.72 -0.71 -0.57
C SER A 80 -6.87 0.58 0.23
N TRP A 81 -6.74 1.71 -0.47
CA TRP A 81 -7.03 3.04 0.08
C TRP A 81 -8.53 3.31 0.03
N ASN A 82 -9.06 3.93 1.07
CA ASN A 82 -10.44 4.41 1.07
C ASN A 82 -10.55 5.65 0.16
N PRO A 83 -11.38 5.65 -0.89
CA PRO A 83 -11.53 6.81 -1.76
C PRO A 83 -12.36 7.94 -1.14
N ASN A 84 -13.10 7.67 -0.06
CA ASN A 84 -13.98 8.62 0.62
C ASN A 84 -13.35 9.19 1.90
N LEU A 85 -12.46 8.45 2.56
CA LEU A 85 -11.75 8.88 3.77
C LEU A 85 -10.24 8.96 3.52
N SER A 86 -9.73 10.18 3.40
CA SER A 86 -8.29 10.43 3.20
C SER A 86 -7.46 9.79 4.32
N GLY A 87 -6.37 9.11 3.95
CA GLY A 87 -5.46 8.48 4.90
C GLY A 87 -5.94 7.15 5.48
N HIS A 88 -7.12 6.65 5.10
CA HIS A 88 -7.57 5.33 5.55
C HIS A 88 -7.09 4.23 4.60
N LEU A 89 -6.37 3.25 5.13
CA LEU A 89 -5.76 2.17 4.37
C LEU A 89 -6.09 0.82 4.99
N LEU A 90 -6.53 -0.13 4.16
CA LEU A 90 -6.64 -1.54 4.51
C LEU A 90 -5.47 -2.33 3.93
N SER A 91 -5.03 -3.36 4.67
CA SER A 91 -4.23 -4.43 4.09
C SER A 91 -4.61 -5.82 4.59
N ALA A 92 -4.39 -6.81 3.73
CA ALA A 92 -4.59 -8.23 4.01
C ALA A 92 -3.23 -8.94 4.24
N SER A 93 -3.23 -10.07 4.95
CA SER A 93 -2.01 -10.80 5.29
C SER A 93 -2.22 -12.30 5.49
N ASP A 94 -1.13 -13.04 5.30
CA ASP A 94 -0.93 -14.45 5.61
C ASP A 94 -1.03 -14.77 7.12
N ASP A 95 -1.17 -13.76 7.97
CA ASP A 95 -1.51 -13.91 9.38
C ASP A 95 -3.02 -14.04 9.65
N HIS A 96 -3.82 -14.13 8.58
CA HIS A 96 -5.27 -14.33 8.59
C HIS A 96 -6.05 -13.09 9.04
N THR A 97 -5.38 -11.93 9.16
CA THR A 97 -6.00 -10.69 9.60
C THR A 97 -6.07 -9.65 8.49
N ILE A 98 -6.95 -8.67 8.71
CA ILE A 98 -7.00 -7.43 7.97
C ILE A 98 -6.67 -6.31 8.94
N CYS A 99 -5.73 -5.44 8.59
CA CYS A 99 -5.41 -4.26 9.38
C CYS A 99 -5.95 -2.99 8.72
N LEU A 100 -6.41 -2.05 9.56
CA LEU A 100 -6.83 -0.70 9.18
C LEU A 100 -5.95 0.33 9.87
N TRP A 101 -5.39 1.25 9.09
CA TRP A 101 -4.69 2.43 9.60
C TRP A 101 -5.41 3.70 9.16
N ASP A 102 -5.33 4.71 10.02
CA ASP A 102 -5.67 6.09 9.70
C ASP A 102 -4.40 6.95 9.85
N LEU A 103 -3.83 7.33 8.71
CA LEU A 103 -2.59 8.08 8.63
C LEU A 103 -2.68 9.46 9.31
N ASN A 104 -3.89 10.00 9.52
CA ASN A 104 -4.08 11.27 10.22
C ASN A 104 -3.78 11.16 11.72
N ASN A 105 -3.75 9.94 12.28
CA ASN A 105 -3.39 9.68 13.67
C ASN A 105 -1.87 9.55 13.88
N ALA A 106 -1.07 9.59 12.82
CA ALA A 106 0.38 9.64 12.96
C ALA A 106 0.80 10.97 13.59
N ALA A 107 1.56 10.91 14.69
CA ALA A 107 2.20 12.10 15.22
C ALA A 107 3.17 12.68 14.18
N LYS A 108 3.34 14.01 14.14
CA LYS A 108 4.09 14.73 13.09
C LYS A 108 5.52 14.21 12.84
N GLU A 109 6.14 13.58 13.84
CA GLU A 109 7.51 13.03 13.77
C GLU A 109 7.57 11.51 13.95
N ALA A 110 6.42 10.84 14.09
CA ALA A 110 6.37 9.40 14.24
C ALA A 110 6.76 8.75 12.91
N LYS A 111 7.71 7.80 12.97
CA LYS A 111 8.06 6.93 11.83
C LYS A 111 7.25 5.64 11.81
N MET A 112 6.45 5.40 12.84
CA MET A 112 5.68 4.17 13.02
C MET A 112 4.26 4.50 13.42
N LEU A 113 3.30 3.72 12.93
CA LEU A 113 1.89 3.84 13.27
C LEU A 113 1.30 2.43 13.44
N ASP A 114 0.75 2.16 14.61
CA ASP A 114 0.05 0.90 14.88
C ASP A 114 -1.34 0.88 14.22
N ALA A 115 -1.82 -0.33 13.90
CA ALA A 115 -3.15 -0.52 13.33
C ALA A 115 -4.21 0.02 14.30
N SER A 116 -5.08 0.88 13.77
CA SER A 116 -6.24 1.40 14.52
C SER A 116 -7.28 0.31 14.78
N ARG A 117 -7.35 -0.69 13.90
CA ARG A 117 -8.22 -1.86 14.03
C ARG A 117 -7.60 -3.05 13.31
N ILE A 118 -7.80 -4.23 13.89
CA ILE A 118 -7.43 -5.53 13.31
C ILE A 118 -8.70 -6.39 13.26
N PHE A 119 -9.06 -6.87 12.08
CA PHE A 119 -10.20 -7.75 11.86
C PHE A 119 -9.72 -9.20 11.76
N ASN A 120 -10.35 -10.08 12.53
CA ASN A 120 -9.96 -11.49 12.69
C ASN A 120 -11.12 -12.41 12.24
N GLY A 121 -11.75 -12.07 11.12
CA GLY A 121 -12.94 -12.77 10.62
C GLY A 121 -12.62 -14.04 9.83
N HIS A 122 -11.53 -14.03 9.06
CA HIS A 122 -11.08 -15.17 8.26
C HIS A 122 -10.31 -16.18 9.11
N SER A 123 -10.38 -17.46 8.71
CA SER A 123 -9.67 -18.56 9.38
C SER A 123 -8.40 -19.02 8.67
N ASP A 124 -8.05 -18.38 7.55
CA ASP A 124 -6.88 -18.70 6.71
C ASP A 124 -6.34 -17.40 6.07
N VAL A 125 -5.29 -17.50 5.26
CA VAL A 125 -4.60 -16.39 4.56
C VAL A 125 -5.61 -15.46 3.88
N VAL A 126 -5.55 -14.15 4.21
CA VAL A 126 -6.39 -13.14 3.55
C VAL A 126 -5.65 -12.61 2.33
N GLU A 127 -6.23 -12.85 1.16
CA GLU A 127 -5.59 -12.60 -0.13
C GLU A 127 -5.80 -11.16 -0.63
N ASP A 128 -7.04 -10.67 -0.53
CA ASP A 128 -7.36 -9.32 -0.97
C ASP A 128 -8.41 -8.62 -0.13
N VAL A 129 -8.34 -7.28 -0.15
CA VAL A 129 -9.27 -6.36 0.49
C VAL A 129 -9.57 -5.21 -0.46
N SER A 130 -10.82 -4.75 -0.47
CA SER A 130 -11.20 -3.59 -1.27
C SER A 130 -12.27 -2.77 -0.59
N TRP A 131 -12.02 -1.46 -0.44
CA TRP A 131 -13.06 -0.52 -0.03
C TRP A 131 -14.18 -0.43 -1.06
N HIS A 132 -15.41 -0.29 -0.56
CA HIS A 132 -16.53 0.13 -1.40
C HIS A 132 -16.32 1.57 -1.88
N LEU A 133 -16.53 1.81 -3.16
CA LEU A 133 -16.17 3.10 -3.78
C LEU A 133 -17.07 4.27 -3.35
N LEU A 134 -18.29 3.99 -2.89
CA LEU A 134 -19.27 5.03 -2.52
C LEU A 134 -19.57 5.07 -1.01
N HIS A 135 -19.31 3.98 -0.29
CA HIS A 135 -19.76 3.86 1.09
C HIS A 135 -18.53 3.70 1.98
N GLU A 136 -18.20 4.77 2.69
CA GLU A 136 -16.93 4.91 3.40
C GLU A 136 -16.67 3.85 4.48
N SER A 137 -17.73 3.26 5.04
CA SER A 137 -17.63 2.24 6.10
C SER A 137 -17.75 0.79 5.60
N LEU A 138 -17.87 0.56 4.28
CA LEU A 138 -17.98 -0.79 3.71
C LEU A 138 -16.70 -1.14 2.96
N PHE A 139 -16.20 -2.34 3.19
CA PHE A 139 -15.16 -2.98 2.39
C PHE A 139 -15.50 -4.47 2.27
N GLY A 140 -14.93 -5.13 1.28
CA GLY A 140 -15.00 -6.59 1.15
C GLY A 140 -13.61 -7.22 1.29
N SER A 141 -13.56 -8.48 1.70
CA SER A 141 -12.33 -9.26 1.79
C SER A 141 -12.52 -10.70 1.30
N VAL A 142 -11.45 -11.28 0.76
CA VAL A 142 -11.41 -12.67 0.31
C VAL A 142 -10.19 -13.38 0.90
N ALA A 143 -10.33 -14.67 1.17
CA ALA A 143 -9.29 -15.47 1.80
C ALA A 143 -9.32 -16.93 1.33
N ASP A 144 -8.25 -17.65 1.65
CA ASP A 144 -8.08 -19.08 1.37
C ASP A 144 -9.08 -19.97 2.13
N ASP A 145 -9.77 -19.41 3.13
CA ASP A 145 -10.86 -20.07 3.85
C ASP A 145 -12.18 -20.19 3.07
N HIS A 146 -12.13 -19.87 1.76
CA HIS A 146 -13.20 -19.92 0.77
C HIS A 146 -14.36 -18.95 1.04
N LYS A 147 -14.11 -17.83 1.73
CA LYS A 147 -15.14 -16.84 2.05
C LYS A 147 -14.87 -15.49 1.37
N LEU A 148 -15.97 -14.85 0.99
CA LEU A 148 -16.08 -13.41 0.77
C LEU A 148 -16.81 -12.84 2.00
N MET A 149 -16.22 -11.86 2.67
CA MET A 149 -16.82 -11.13 3.79
C MET A 149 -16.97 -9.66 3.48
#